data_AF-A0AAD7BE86-F1
#
_entry.id   AF-A0AAD7BE86-F1
#
_cell.length_a   1.000
_cell.length_b   1.000
_cell.length_c   1.000
_cell.angle_alpha   90.00
_cell.angle_beta   90.00
_cell.angle_gamma   90.00
#
_symmetry.space_group_name_H-M   'P 1'
#
loop_
_entity.id
_entity.type
_entity.pdbx_description
1 polymer ?
#
loop_
_entity_poly.entity_id
_entity_poly.type
_entity_poly.pdbx_seq_one_letter_code
_entity_poly.pdbx_strand_id
1 'polypeptide(L)'
;LSPDILRPLLACKDLGSFTLQLYPGFDADDDFLAEIATAWPNIHTLKLFDIHVDQEPTVTLACLIPFARHCPDLSTLGIRMFCSEVPTFSHTTGDRFDHYLDVLEVGTSPITEDLQDVSKIAAFLSNLFPHLSEISSSESDEENSARWDRVVEMVPVFASVRVQEKNFWTEELSAEQDSDDETGEESSTQRDAEEDA
;
A
#
# COMPACT_ATOMS: atom_id res chain seq x y z
N LEU A 1 -20.17 -14.57 -10.64
CA LEU A 1 -21.28 -13.60 -10.80
C LEU A 1 -20.69 -12.35 -11.47
N SER A 2 -21.38 -11.72 -12.44
CA SER A 2 -20.82 -10.53 -13.13
C SER A 2 -20.64 -9.34 -12.16
N PRO A 3 -19.53 -8.60 -12.23
CA PRO A 3 -19.33 -7.33 -11.53
C PRO A 3 -20.43 -6.28 -11.77
N ASP A 4 -21.14 -6.36 -12.90
CA ASP A 4 -22.19 -5.42 -13.28
C ASP A 4 -23.30 -5.29 -12.23
N ILE A 5 -23.50 -6.32 -11.41
CA ILE A 5 -24.49 -6.32 -10.33
C ILE A 5 -24.19 -5.26 -9.25
N LEU A 6 -22.93 -4.85 -9.11
CA LEU A 6 -22.51 -3.82 -8.15
C LEU A 6 -22.43 -2.42 -8.76
N ARG A 7 -22.50 -2.27 -10.09
CA ARG A 7 -22.42 -0.95 -10.77
C ARG A 7 -23.39 0.09 -10.21
N PRO A 8 -24.65 -0.24 -9.86
CA PRO A 8 -25.56 0.74 -9.26
C PRO A 8 -25.08 1.27 -7.90
N LEU A 9 -24.33 0.47 -7.13
CA LEU A 9 -23.81 0.84 -5.81
C LEU A 9 -22.57 1.75 -5.90
N LEU A 10 -21.91 1.83 -7.05
CA LEU A 10 -20.77 2.75 -7.28
C LEU A 10 -21.19 4.24 -7.22
N ALA A 11 -22.49 4.52 -7.25
CA ALA A 11 -23.04 5.86 -7.03
C ALA A 11 -23.01 6.30 -5.55
N CYS A 12 -22.89 5.37 -4.59
CA CYS A 12 -22.90 5.66 -3.17
C CYS A 12 -21.51 6.11 -2.67
N LYS A 13 -21.20 7.40 -2.79
CA LYS A 13 -19.88 7.96 -2.43
C LYS A 13 -19.56 7.92 -0.93
N ASP A 14 -20.58 7.93 -0.08
CA ASP A 14 -20.43 7.94 1.38
C ASP A 14 -20.47 6.53 2.00
N LEU A 15 -20.18 5.50 1.21
CA LEU A 15 -20.21 4.12 1.67
C LEU A 15 -19.03 3.85 2.62
N GLY A 16 -19.31 3.78 3.92
CA GLY A 16 -18.28 3.53 4.94
C GLY A 16 -17.90 2.06 5.11
N SER A 17 -18.80 1.12 4.81
CA SER A 17 -18.52 -0.31 4.94
C SER A 17 -19.28 -1.11 3.89
N PHE A 18 -18.60 -2.05 3.25
CA PHE A 18 -19.18 -2.98 2.29
C PHE A 18 -18.57 -4.37 2.47
N THR A 19 -19.43 -5.36 2.71
CA THR A 19 -19.04 -6.77 2.77
C THR A 19 -19.93 -7.57 1.84
N LEU A 20 -19.31 -8.28 0.91
CA LEU A 20 -19.95 -9.17 -0.03
C LEU A 20 -19.27 -10.53 0.04
N GLN A 21 -20.07 -11.55 0.36
CA GLN A 21 -19.64 -12.94 0.35
C GLN A 21 -20.57 -13.69 -0.61
N LEU A 22 -19.98 -14.28 -1.66
CA LEU A 22 -20.75 -14.94 -2.72
C LEU A 22 -20.29 -16.38 -2.92
N TYR A 23 -21.26 -17.24 -3.23
CA TYR A 23 -21.06 -18.58 -3.79
C TYR A 23 -21.97 -18.74 -5.01
N PRO A 24 -21.49 -19.13 -6.20
CA PRO A 24 -20.17 -19.68 -6.49
C PRO A 24 -19.00 -18.72 -6.24
N GLY A 25 -19.10 -17.42 -6.59
CA GLY A 25 -18.06 -16.42 -6.34
C GLY A 25 -18.24 -15.15 -7.17
N PHE A 26 -17.26 -14.25 -7.11
CA PHE A 26 -17.31 -12.92 -7.74
C PHE A 26 -16.20 -12.76 -8.78
N ASP A 27 -16.58 -12.56 -10.05
CA ASP A 27 -15.66 -12.54 -11.19
C ASP A 27 -15.11 -11.12 -11.41
N ALA A 28 -14.35 -10.62 -10.43
CA ALA A 28 -13.74 -9.30 -10.51
C ALA A 28 -12.36 -9.35 -11.17
N ASP A 29 -11.99 -8.27 -11.83
CA ASP A 29 -10.63 -8.01 -12.29
C ASP A 29 -10.08 -6.74 -11.63
N ASP A 30 -8.81 -6.43 -11.91
CA ASP A 30 -8.14 -5.26 -11.37
C ASP A 30 -8.82 -3.93 -11.80
N ASP A 31 -9.35 -3.88 -13.02
CA ASP A 31 -10.06 -2.71 -13.55
C ASP A 31 -11.33 -2.43 -12.74
N PHE A 32 -12.11 -3.46 -12.46
CA PHE A 32 -13.31 -3.31 -11.64
C PHE A 32 -12.99 -2.93 -10.19
N LEU A 33 -11.92 -3.45 -9.60
CA LEU A 33 -11.49 -3.03 -8.27
C LEU A 33 -10.99 -1.58 -8.25
N ALA A 34 -10.36 -1.11 -9.32
CA ALA A 34 -10.02 0.31 -9.49
C ALA A 34 -11.28 1.20 -9.59
N GLU A 35 -12.32 0.74 -10.31
CA GLU A 35 -13.62 1.41 -10.32
C GLU A 35 -14.21 1.50 -8.91
N ILE A 36 -14.14 0.43 -8.11
CA ILE A 36 -14.60 0.43 -6.71
C ILE A 36 -13.82 1.45 -5.86
N ALA A 37 -12.49 1.43 -5.93
CA ALA A 37 -11.63 2.31 -5.13
C ALA A 37 -11.92 3.79 -5.41
N THR A 38 -12.11 4.14 -6.68
CA THR A 38 -12.48 5.51 -7.08
C THR A 38 -13.95 5.84 -6.78
N ALA A 39 -14.82 4.83 -6.73
CA ALA A 39 -16.22 5.01 -6.43
C ALA A 39 -16.48 5.30 -4.95
N TRP A 40 -15.74 4.68 -4.04
CA TRP A 40 -15.97 4.73 -2.59
C TRP A 40 -14.75 5.30 -1.84
N PRO A 41 -14.47 6.60 -1.96
CA PRO A 41 -13.27 7.20 -1.34
C PRO A 41 -13.30 7.20 0.20
N ASN A 42 -14.49 7.20 0.80
CA ASN A 42 -14.69 7.25 2.26
C ASN A 42 -14.88 5.85 2.88
N ILE A 43 -14.51 4.78 2.16
CA ILE A 43 -14.70 3.41 2.65
C ILE A 43 -13.68 3.07 3.73
N HIS A 44 -14.17 2.55 4.84
CA HIS A 44 -13.35 2.13 5.98
C HIS A 44 -13.15 0.61 5.99
N THR A 45 -14.16 -0.14 5.56
CA THR A 45 -14.09 -1.60 5.49
C THR A 45 -14.64 -2.07 4.15
N LEU A 46 -13.81 -2.78 3.38
CA LEU A 46 -14.21 -3.43 2.15
C LEU A 46 -13.84 -4.91 2.21
N LYS A 47 -14.81 -5.81 2.10
CA LYS A 47 -14.57 -7.25 2.07
C LYS A 47 -15.31 -7.88 0.90
N LEU A 48 -14.57 -8.42 -0.05
CA LEU A 48 -15.05 -9.15 -1.22
C LEU A 48 -14.54 -10.59 -1.10
N PHE A 49 -15.30 -11.42 -0.42
CA PHE A 49 -14.96 -12.83 -0.25
C PHE A 49 -15.45 -13.65 -1.43
N ASP A 50 -14.48 -14.13 -2.20
CA ASP A 50 -14.66 -15.22 -3.15
C ASP A 50 -14.24 -16.54 -2.49
N ILE A 51 -15.17 -17.49 -2.40
CA ILE A 51 -14.92 -18.80 -1.77
C ILE A 51 -14.58 -19.90 -2.79
N HIS A 52 -14.31 -19.53 -4.05
CA HIS A 52 -13.88 -20.46 -5.09
C HIS A 52 -12.47 -20.99 -4.88
N VAL A 53 -12.29 -22.00 -4.04
CA VAL A 53 -10.97 -22.63 -3.83
C VAL A 53 -10.41 -23.24 -5.13
N ASP A 54 -11.28 -23.70 -6.04
CA ASP A 54 -10.87 -24.46 -7.24
C ASP A 54 -10.46 -23.60 -8.45
N GLN A 55 -10.54 -22.26 -8.37
CA GLN A 55 -10.17 -21.35 -9.47
C GLN A 55 -9.13 -20.35 -9.03
N GLU A 56 -8.15 -20.09 -9.88
CA GLU A 56 -7.17 -19.01 -9.66
C GLU A 56 -7.88 -17.65 -9.75
N PRO A 57 -7.60 -16.72 -8.82
CA PRO A 57 -8.12 -15.35 -8.93
C PRO A 57 -7.61 -14.68 -10.20
N THR A 58 -8.50 -13.93 -10.86
CA THR A 58 -8.17 -13.02 -11.97
C THR A 58 -7.55 -11.72 -11.47
N VAL A 59 -7.88 -11.32 -10.23
CA VAL A 59 -7.33 -10.17 -9.54
C VAL A 59 -5.86 -10.39 -9.20
N THR A 60 -5.01 -9.40 -9.44
CA THR A 60 -3.57 -9.45 -9.13
C THR A 60 -3.23 -8.57 -7.92
N LEU A 61 -1.99 -8.62 -7.45
CA LEU A 61 -1.46 -7.70 -6.42
C LEU A 61 -1.59 -6.21 -6.81
N ALA A 62 -1.67 -5.89 -8.11
CA ALA A 62 -1.80 -4.51 -8.59
C ALA A 62 -3.12 -3.86 -8.15
N CYS A 63 -4.16 -4.65 -7.85
CA CYS A 63 -5.46 -4.13 -7.40
C CYS A 63 -5.37 -3.32 -6.11
N LEU A 64 -4.32 -3.49 -5.30
CA LEU A 64 -4.11 -2.78 -4.04
C LEU A 64 -3.74 -1.31 -4.25
N ILE A 65 -3.16 -0.95 -5.40
CA ILE A 65 -2.65 0.40 -5.68
C ILE A 65 -3.79 1.44 -5.74
N PRO A 66 -4.90 1.22 -6.46
CA PRO A 66 -6.05 2.12 -6.42
C PRO A 66 -6.60 2.38 -5.02
N PHE A 67 -6.68 1.35 -4.16
CA PHE A 67 -7.15 1.52 -2.78
C PHE A 67 -6.21 2.42 -1.98
N ALA A 68 -4.89 2.17 -2.07
CA ALA A 68 -3.89 3.02 -1.43
C ALA A 68 -3.94 4.48 -1.90
N ARG A 69 -4.38 4.74 -3.14
CA ARG A 69 -4.49 6.09 -3.73
C ARG A 69 -5.80 6.81 -3.42
N HIS A 70 -6.91 6.08 -3.38
CA HIS A 70 -8.24 6.67 -3.43
C HIS A 70 -9.06 6.49 -2.16
N CYS A 71 -8.67 5.58 -1.27
CA CYS A 71 -9.43 5.22 -0.07
C CYS A 71 -8.62 5.50 1.21
N PRO A 72 -8.27 6.76 1.53
CA PRO A 72 -7.37 7.09 2.65
C PRO A 72 -7.84 6.61 4.03
N ASP A 73 -9.16 6.43 4.21
CA ASP A 73 -9.78 5.99 5.47
C ASP A 73 -9.94 4.46 5.57
N LEU A 74 -9.48 3.69 4.57
CA LEU A 74 -9.63 2.25 4.53
C LEU A 74 -8.74 1.59 5.59
N SER A 75 -9.35 0.96 6.59
CA SER A 75 -8.66 0.26 7.68
C SER A 75 -8.69 -1.26 7.53
N THR A 76 -9.67 -1.81 6.82
CA THR A 76 -9.80 -3.25 6.61
C THR A 76 -10.15 -3.58 5.16
N LEU A 77 -9.30 -4.39 4.52
CA LEU A 77 -9.50 -4.86 3.15
C LEU A 77 -9.49 -6.39 3.13
N GLY A 78 -10.54 -7.00 2.60
CA GLY A 78 -10.59 -8.45 2.37
C GLY A 78 -10.79 -8.73 0.88
N ILE A 79 -9.77 -9.24 0.21
CA ILE A 79 -9.81 -9.55 -1.23
C ILE A 79 -8.94 -10.78 -1.48
N ARG A 80 -9.45 -11.69 -2.31
CA ARG A 80 -8.68 -12.81 -2.83
C ARG A 80 -7.99 -12.41 -4.14
N MET A 81 -6.68 -12.59 -4.22
CA MET A 81 -5.84 -12.16 -5.33
C MET A 81 -4.78 -13.21 -5.68
N PHE A 82 -4.29 -13.19 -6.91
CA PHE A 82 -3.21 -14.04 -7.39
C PHE A 82 -1.88 -13.31 -7.21
N CYS A 83 -1.01 -13.85 -6.35
CA CYS A 83 0.24 -13.20 -5.93
C CYS A 83 1.46 -13.78 -6.67
N SER A 84 1.44 -13.75 -8.01
CA SER A 84 2.54 -14.27 -8.84
C SER A 84 3.55 -13.20 -9.28
N GLU A 85 3.08 -11.98 -9.54
CA GLU A 85 3.91 -10.88 -10.02
C GLU A 85 3.74 -9.66 -9.11
N VAL A 86 4.86 -9.14 -8.61
CA VAL A 86 4.86 -7.91 -7.80
C VAL A 86 4.96 -6.71 -8.73
N PRO A 87 3.98 -5.78 -8.71
CA PRO A 87 4.04 -4.58 -9.53
C PRO A 87 5.33 -3.80 -9.28
N THR A 88 6.01 -3.40 -10.36
CA THR A 88 7.16 -2.51 -10.25
C THR A 88 6.66 -1.11 -9.94
N PHE A 89 7.13 -0.52 -8.84
CA PHE A 89 7.00 0.91 -8.64
C PHE A 89 7.91 1.60 -9.67
N SER A 90 7.35 2.16 -10.74
CA SER A 90 8.13 3.02 -11.62
C SER A 90 8.67 4.17 -10.76
N HIS A 91 9.99 4.31 -10.71
CA HIS A 91 10.74 5.33 -9.94
C HIS A 91 10.39 6.80 -10.29
N THR A 92 9.33 7.04 -11.06
CA THR A 92 8.95 8.33 -11.62
C THR A 92 8.06 9.19 -10.72
N THR A 93 7.53 8.66 -9.62
CA THR A 93 6.93 9.50 -8.56
C THR A 93 7.26 8.91 -7.19
N GLY A 94 7.63 9.77 -6.25
CA GLY A 94 7.80 9.42 -4.85
C GLY A 94 6.45 9.11 -4.17
N ASP A 95 5.66 8.20 -4.75
CA ASP A 95 4.42 7.67 -4.21
C ASP A 95 4.74 6.83 -2.97
N ARG A 96 5.15 7.53 -1.90
CA ARG A 96 5.18 6.99 -0.54
C ARG A 96 3.75 7.14 -0.02
N PHE A 97 3.08 6.01 0.12
CA PHE A 97 1.74 5.97 0.67
C PHE A 97 1.85 6.06 2.19
N ASP A 98 1.21 7.06 2.79
CA ASP A 98 0.95 7.11 4.23
C ASP A 98 -0.50 6.69 4.44
N HIS A 99 -0.74 5.38 4.37
CA HIS A 99 -2.06 4.79 4.39
C HIS A 99 -2.25 3.93 5.64
N TYR A 100 -3.41 4.06 6.29
CA TYR A 100 -3.74 3.44 7.58
C TYR A 100 -4.47 2.11 7.45
N LEU A 101 -4.17 1.34 6.39
CA LEU A 101 -4.72 -0.01 6.29
C LEU A 101 -4.09 -0.83 7.41
N ASP A 102 -4.92 -1.39 8.27
CA ASP A 102 -4.50 -2.11 9.46
C ASP A 102 -4.61 -3.63 9.27
N VAL A 103 -5.68 -4.06 8.59
CA VAL A 103 -6.01 -5.48 8.40
C VAL A 103 -6.19 -5.79 6.92
N LEU A 104 -5.43 -6.78 6.43
CA LEU A 104 -5.57 -7.36 5.08
C LEU A 104 -5.97 -8.83 5.16
N GLU A 105 -7.18 -9.16 4.73
CA GLU A 105 -7.70 -10.53 4.69
C GLU A 105 -7.54 -11.09 3.27
N VAL A 106 -6.56 -11.97 3.08
CA VAL A 106 -6.18 -12.50 1.75
C VAL A 106 -6.86 -13.82 1.42
N GLY A 107 -7.51 -14.47 2.39
CA GLY A 107 -8.21 -15.73 2.18
C GLY A 107 -7.30 -16.80 1.55
N THR A 108 -7.76 -17.44 0.46
CA THR A 108 -7.00 -18.46 -0.29
C THR A 108 -6.15 -17.86 -1.42
N SER A 109 -5.66 -16.62 -1.27
CA SER A 109 -4.76 -15.99 -2.25
C SER A 109 -3.47 -16.79 -2.39
N PRO A 110 -3.17 -17.39 -3.55
CA PRO A 110 -1.98 -18.21 -3.70
C PRO A 110 -0.72 -17.33 -3.87
N ILE A 111 0.35 -17.69 -3.16
CA ILE A 111 1.71 -17.20 -3.41
C ILE A 111 2.49 -18.29 -4.16
N THR A 112 3.07 -17.95 -5.31
CA THR A 112 3.84 -18.88 -6.16
C THR A 112 5.07 -19.45 -5.45
N GLU A 113 5.57 -20.60 -5.94
CA GLU A 113 6.63 -21.38 -5.29
C GLU A 113 7.99 -20.67 -5.16
N ASP A 114 8.23 -19.56 -5.88
CA ASP A 114 9.50 -18.84 -5.79
C ASP A 114 9.57 -18.00 -4.50
N LEU A 115 10.47 -18.40 -3.59
CA LEU A 115 10.71 -17.69 -2.33
C LEU A 115 11.15 -16.22 -2.52
N GLN A 116 11.67 -15.86 -3.69
CA GLN A 116 11.95 -14.45 -4.02
C GLN A 116 10.68 -13.60 -4.04
N ASP A 117 9.52 -14.20 -4.26
CA ASP A 117 8.26 -13.48 -4.39
C ASP A 117 7.70 -13.07 -3.03
N VAL A 118 7.86 -13.90 -1.99
CA VAL A 118 7.42 -13.58 -0.61
C VAL A 118 8.02 -12.27 -0.10
N SER A 119 9.33 -12.09 -0.25
CA SER A 119 10.02 -10.88 0.22
C SER A 119 9.61 -9.65 -0.57
N LYS A 120 9.41 -9.79 -1.89
CA LYS A 120 8.95 -8.70 -2.76
C LYS A 120 7.51 -8.31 -2.43
N ILE A 121 6.63 -9.26 -2.14
CA ILE A 121 5.25 -9.02 -1.70
C ILE A 121 5.26 -8.24 -0.38
N ALA A 122 6.04 -8.69 0.61
CA ALA A 122 6.15 -7.99 1.89
C ALA A 122 6.70 -6.56 1.71
N ALA A 123 7.71 -6.38 0.86
CA ALA A 123 8.23 -5.05 0.52
C ALA A 123 7.17 -4.19 -0.19
N PHE A 124 6.37 -4.76 -1.09
CA PHE A 124 5.29 -4.07 -1.78
C PHE A 124 4.18 -3.62 -0.83
N LEU A 125 3.69 -4.53 0.02
CA LEU A 125 2.66 -4.24 1.03
C LEU A 125 3.10 -3.17 2.01
N SER A 126 4.33 -3.27 2.55
CA SER A 126 4.89 -2.26 3.44
C SER A 126 5.17 -0.91 2.75
N ASN A 127 5.20 -0.85 1.41
CA ASN A 127 5.27 0.41 0.67
C ASN A 127 3.90 1.08 0.53
N LEU A 128 2.84 0.29 0.29
CA LEU A 128 1.47 0.79 0.15
C LEU A 128 0.82 1.09 1.50
N PHE A 129 1.07 0.24 2.49
CA PHE A 129 0.37 0.21 3.77
C PHE A 129 1.40 0.09 4.91
N PRO A 130 2.13 1.17 5.23
CA PRO A 130 3.20 1.14 6.23
C PRO A 130 2.70 0.83 7.65
N HIS A 131 1.39 1.00 7.91
CA HIS A 131 0.75 0.72 9.20
C HIS A 131 0.05 -0.65 9.25
N LEU A 132 0.24 -1.50 8.24
CA LEU A 132 -0.37 -2.84 8.17
C LEU A 132 0.13 -3.72 9.32
N SER A 133 -0.76 -4.09 10.23
CA SER A 133 -0.43 -4.85 11.44
C SER A 133 -0.88 -6.31 11.37
N GLU A 134 -1.92 -6.60 10.59
CA GLU A 134 -2.51 -7.93 10.48
C GLU A 134 -2.70 -8.33 9.01
N ILE A 135 -2.22 -9.54 8.67
CA ILE A 135 -2.58 -10.21 7.42
C ILE A 135 -3.10 -11.59 7.78
N SER A 136 -4.32 -11.92 7.37
CA SER A 136 -4.94 -13.21 7.63
C SER A 136 -5.20 -13.98 6.34
N SER A 137 -4.76 -15.24 6.30
CA SER A 137 -4.97 -16.15 5.19
C SER A 137 -5.88 -17.31 5.60
N SER A 138 -6.31 -18.11 4.62
CA SER A 138 -7.12 -19.30 4.88
C SER A 138 -6.26 -20.45 5.41
N GLU A 139 -6.70 -21.09 6.49
CA GLU A 139 -6.05 -22.26 7.09
C GLU A 139 -6.25 -23.56 6.27
N SER A 140 -6.95 -23.52 5.13
CA SER A 140 -7.23 -24.73 4.33
C SER A 140 -6.01 -25.27 3.58
N ASP A 141 -4.99 -24.44 3.38
CA ASP A 141 -3.74 -24.77 2.69
C ASP A 141 -2.56 -24.38 3.59
N GLU A 142 -1.97 -25.37 4.25
CA GLU A 142 -0.88 -25.16 5.21
C GLU A 142 0.37 -24.53 4.56
N GLU A 143 0.66 -24.89 3.31
CA GLU A 143 1.86 -24.40 2.62
C GLU A 143 1.68 -22.94 2.21
N ASN A 144 0.52 -22.60 1.66
CA ASN A 144 0.18 -21.22 1.34
C ASN A 144 0.04 -20.36 2.60
N SER A 145 -0.53 -20.89 3.69
CA SER A 145 -0.59 -20.21 4.99
C SER A 145 0.81 -19.89 5.50
N ALA A 146 1.74 -20.84 5.45
CA ALA A 146 3.13 -20.62 5.87
C ALA A 146 3.84 -19.53 5.05
N ARG A 147 3.50 -19.38 3.76
CA ARG A 147 4.02 -18.28 2.93
C ARG A 147 3.48 -16.93 3.39
N TRP A 148 2.19 -16.84 3.69
CA TRP A 148 1.59 -15.62 4.24
C TRP A 148 2.11 -15.27 5.64
N ASP A 149 2.34 -16.27 6.50
CA ASP A 149 2.99 -16.07 7.80
C ASP A 149 4.37 -15.42 7.63
N ARG A 150 5.13 -15.86 6.62
CA ARG A 150 6.41 -15.25 6.30
C ARG A 150 6.27 -13.80 5.81
N VAL A 151 5.23 -13.47 5.05
CA VAL A 151 4.92 -12.08 4.67
C VAL A 151 4.62 -11.24 5.91
N VAL A 152 3.79 -11.75 6.84
CA VAL A 152 3.44 -11.08 8.11
C VAL A 152 4.70 -10.73 8.91
N GLU A 153 5.66 -11.66 9.02
CA GLU A 153 6.91 -11.42 9.74
C GLU A 153 7.78 -10.32 9.10
N MET A 154 7.72 -10.17 7.77
CA MET A 154 8.62 -9.29 7.02
C MET A 154 8.08 -7.87 6.84
N VAL A 155 6.76 -7.68 6.81
CA VAL A 155 6.13 -6.36 6.62
C VAL A 155 6.62 -5.32 7.66
N PRO A 156 6.63 -5.61 8.98
CA PRO A 156 7.13 -4.65 9.98
C PRO A 156 8.62 -4.32 9.81
N VAL A 157 9.43 -5.30 9.38
CA VAL A 157 10.87 -5.08 9.12
C VAL A 157 11.05 -4.06 8.01
N PHE A 158 10.36 -4.25 6.88
CA PHE A 158 10.43 -3.32 5.75
C PHE A 158 9.81 -1.95 6.07
N ALA A 159 8.74 -1.90 6.85
CA ALA A 159 8.18 -0.63 7.34
C ALA A 159 9.21 0.13 8.19
N SER A 160 9.93 -0.56 9.09
CA SER A 160 10.95 0.07 9.93
C SER A 160 12.12 0.65 9.12
N VAL A 161 12.57 -0.05 8.07
CA VAL A 161 13.63 0.43 7.16
C VAL A 161 13.19 1.72 6.47
N ARG A 162 11.95 1.81 5.99
CA ARG A 162 11.42 3.03 5.35
C ARG A 162 11.32 4.21 6.29
N VAL A 163 10.98 3.97 7.56
CA VAL A 163 10.97 5.01 8.60
C VAL A 163 12.38 5.50 8.88
N GLN A 164 13.36 4.61 8.99
CA GLN A 164 14.76 4.97 9.20
C GLN A 164 15.31 5.80 8.03
N GLU A 165 15.06 5.38 6.79
CA GLU A 165 15.44 6.15 5.60
C GLU A 165 14.81 7.55 5.62
N LYS A 166 13.51 7.65 5.95
CA LYS A 166 12.81 8.94 6.02
C LYS A 166 13.45 9.87 7.04
N ASN A 167 13.76 9.35 8.23
CA ASN A 167 14.36 10.15 9.30
C ASN A 167 15.77 10.61 8.90
N PHE A 168 16.59 9.72 8.33
CA PHE A 168 17.94 10.05 7.87
C PHE A 168 17.95 11.20 6.85
N TRP A 169 17.14 11.11 5.80
CA TRP A 169 17.07 12.18 4.78
C TRP A 169 16.48 13.48 5.31
N THR A 170 15.57 13.42 6.29
CA THR A 170 15.01 14.64 6.91
C THR A 170 16.07 15.38 7.72
N GLU A 171 16.89 14.64 8.47
CA GLU A 171 18.00 15.19 9.26
C GLU A 171 19.10 15.77 8.35
N GLU A 172 19.49 15.07 7.29
CA GLU A 172 20.51 15.54 6.34
C GLU A 172 20.09 16.83 5.61
N LEU A 173 18.87 16.90 5.09
CA LEU A 173 18.34 18.10 4.43
C LEU A 173 18.23 19.30 5.39
N SER A 174 17.92 19.06 6.67
CA SER A 174 17.88 20.12 7.68
C SER A 174 19.27 20.66 8.01
N ALA A 175 20.29 19.79 8.03
CA ALA A 175 21.67 20.18 8.30
C ALA A 175 22.32 20.96 7.14
N GLU A 176 21.96 20.64 5.89
CA GLU A 176 22.42 21.37 4.71
C GLU A 176 21.86 22.81 4.66
N GLN A 177 20.58 22.99 5.02
CA GLN A 177 19.93 24.32 5.07
C GLN A 177 20.52 25.25 6.14
N ASP A 178 20.82 24.73 7.33
CA ASP A 178 21.44 25.52 8.40
C ASP A 178 22.88 25.97 8.06
N SER A 179 23.59 25.20 7.22
CA SER A 179 24.96 25.53 6.81
C SER A 179 25.06 26.61 5.73
N ASP A 180 24.04 26.74 4.88
CA ASP A 180 24.00 27.75 3.83
C ASP A 180 23.63 29.14 4.39
N ASP A 181 22.80 29.21 5.44
CA ASP A 181 22.44 30.48 6.10
C ASP A 181 23.61 31.10 6.90
N GLU A 182 24.47 30.30 7.53
CA GLU A 182 25.66 30.81 8.25
C GLU A 182 26.72 31.42 7.33
N THR A 183 26.79 31.01 6.05
CA THR A 183 27.78 31.56 5.09
C THR A 183 27.31 32.86 4.41
N GLY A 184 26.03 33.23 4.55
CA GLY A 184 25.45 34.44 3.98
C GLY A 184 25.66 35.72 4.81
N GLU A 185 25.92 35.60 6.11
CA GLU A 185 26.01 36.78 7.00
C GLU A 185 27.43 37.40 7.10
N GLU A 186 28.51 36.68 6.73
CA GLU A 186 29.88 37.20 6.89
C GLU A 186 30.35 38.17 5.78
N SER A 187 29.60 38.39 4.70
CA SER A 187 30.05 39.24 3.56
C SER A 187 29.71 40.74 3.70
N SER A 188 29.00 41.16 4.75
CA SER A 188 28.37 42.50 4.78
C SER A 188 29.12 43.61 5.54
N THR A 189 30.22 43.34 6.25
CA THR A 189 30.73 44.30 7.26
C THR A 189 32.15 44.83 7.03
N GLN A 190 32.72 44.72 5.82
CA GLN A 190 34.05 45.29 5.57
C GLN A 190 34.11 46.11 4.28
N ARG A 191 33.51 47.31 4.32
CA ARG A 191 33.92 48.46 3.50
C ARG A 191 33.41 49.74 4.14
N ASP A 192 34.38 50.54 4.62
CA ASP A 192 34.42 52.00 4.67
C ASP A 192 34.90 52.53 6.02
N ALA A 193 36.23 52.47 6.22
CA ALA A 193 36.95 53.34 7.14
C ALA A 193 38.41 53.49 6.68
N GLU A 194 38.65 54.42 5.76
CA GLU A 194 39.92 55.12 5.46
C GLU A 194 39.55 56.12 4.34
N GLU A 195 39.85 57.42 4.37
CA GLU A 195 41.04 58.08 4.89
C GLU A 195 40.77 59.61 4.91
N ASP A 196 40.97 60.25 6.07
CA ASP A 196 41.16 61.70 6.19
C ASP A 196 42.63 62.03 5.89
N ALA A 197 42.89 62.88 4.89
CA ALA A 197 44.11 63.69 4.76
C ALA A 197 43.90 64.87 3.80
#